data_AF-A0A928Z2G8-F1
#
_entry.id   AF-A0A928Z2G8-F1
#
_cell.length_a   1.000
_cell.length_b   1.000
_cell.length_c   1.000
_cell.angle_alpha   90.00
_cell.angle_beta   90.00
_cell.angle_gamma   90.00
#
_symmetry.space_group_name_H-M   'P 1'
#
loop_
_entity.id
_entity.type
_entity.pdbx_description
1 polymer ?
#
loop_
_entity_poly.entity_id
_entity_poly.type
_entity_poly.pdbx_seq_one_letter_code
_entity_poly.pdbx_strand_id
1 'polypeptide(L)' 'VLIDRGHREVPIHPDYIGKQLPTAKEEMIKVYLQETDGRDGVELVKG' A
#
# COMPACT_ATOMS: atom_id res chain seq x y z
N VAL A 1 0.42 -9.62 0.81
CA VAL A 1 0.12 -8.21 1.12
C VAL A 1 -0.92 -7.68 0.15
N LEU A 2 -1.80 -6.77 0.59
CA LEU A 2 -2.82 -6.18 -0.29
C LEU A 2 -2.16 -5.28 -1.35
N ILE A 3 -1.28 -4.38 -0.92
CA ILE A 3 -0.51 -3.46 -1.79
C ILE A 3 0.98 -3.65 -1.54
N ASP A 4 1.75 -3.78 -2.61
CA ASP A 4 3.21 -3.67 -2.59
C ASP A 4 3.62 -2.31 -3.16
N ARG A 5 4.21 -1.46 -2.30
CA ARG A 5 4.68 -0.10 -2.63
C ARG A 5 6.18 -0.03 -3.00
N GLY A 6 6.89 -1.15 -2.97
CA GLY A 6 8.34 -1.17 -3.13
C GLY A 6 9.09 -0.54 -1.94
N HIS A 7 10.25 0.05 -2.22
CA HIS A 7 11.12 0.75 -1.24
C HIS A 7 11.45 -0.05 0.02
N ARG A 8 11.72 -1.35 -0.14
CA ARG A 8 12.11 -2.21 0.98
C ARG A 8 13.54 -1.90 1.41
N GLU A 9 13.74 -1.78 2.71
CA GLU A 9 15.07 -1.54 3.31
C GLU A 9 15.75 -2.85 3.78
N VAL A 10 15.04 -3.98 3.66
CA VAL A 10 15.50 -5.33 4.02
C VAL A 10 15.10 -6.34 2.94
N PRO A 11 15.80 -7.49 2.83
CA PRO A 11 15.54 -8.49 1.78
C PRO A 11 14.32 -9.36 2.10
N ILE A 12 13.14 -8.75 2.18
CA ILE A 12 11.86 -9.43 2.37
C ILE A 12 11.03 -9.40 1.09
N HIS A 13 10.29 -10.46 0.81
CA HIS A 13 9.35 -10.50 -0.31
C HIS A 13 8.08 -11.25 0.12
N PRO A 14 6.88 -10.72 -0.15
CA PRO A 14 5.63 -11.40 0.16
C PRO A 14 5.34 -12.47 -0.89
N ASP A 15 4.87 -13.65 -0.46
CA ASP A 15 4.50 -14.73 -1.39
C ASP A 15 3.30 -14.37 -2.28
N TYR A 16 2.45 -13.45 -1.81
CA TYR A 16 1.25 -13.01 -2.52
C TYR A 16 1.13 -11.48 -2.49
N ILE A 17 0.78 -10.90 -3.64
CA ILE A 17 0.56 -9.46 -3.82
C ILE A 17 -0.81 -9.27 -4.46
N GLY A 18 -1.68 -8.45 -3.84
CA GLY A 18 -2.94 -8.05 -4.45
C GLY A 18 -2.72 -7.09 -5.62
N LYS A 19 -1.99 -5.99 -5.38
CA LYS A 19 -1.56 -5.06 -6.42
C LYS A 19 -0.17 -4.49 -6.15
N GLN A 20 0.65 -4.40 -7.20
CA GLN A 20 1.94 -3.70 -7.15
C GLN A 20 1.77 -2.26 -7.66
N LEU A 21 2.21 -1.28 -6.87
CA LEU A 21 2.10 0.14 -7.18
C LEU A 21 3.43 0.83 -6.83
N PRO A 22 4.30 1.11 -7.81
CA PRO A 22 5.50 1.91 -7.58
C PRO A 22 5.10 3.33 -7.13
N THR A 23 5.67 3.80 -6.04
CA THR A 23 5.43 5.17 -5.53
C THR A 23 6.73 5.98 -5.53
N ALA A 24 6.63 7.31 -5.46
CA ALA A 24 7.73 8.16 -5.03
C ALA A 24 7.97 8.01 -3.51
N LYS A 25 9.08 8.56 -2.99
CA LYS A 25 9.38 8.51 -1.53
C LYS A 25 8.44 9.41 -0.73
N GLU A 26 7.96 10.48 -1.35
CA GLU A 26 7.06 11.49 -0.77
C GLU A 26 5.59 11.07 -0.86
N GLU A 27 5.29 9.98 -1.57
CA GLU A 27 3.93 9.47 -1.73
C GLU A 27 3.59 8.43 -0.65
N MET A 28 2.32 8.44 -0.22
CA MET A 28 1.80 7.52 0.79
C MET A 28 0.59 6.74 0.27
N ILE A 29 0.49 5.48 0.67
CA ILE A 29 -0.67 4.63 0.43
C ILE A 29 -1.56 4.65 1.68
N LYS A 30 -2.81 5.08 1.53
CA LYS A 30 -3.86 4.93 2.55
C LYS A 30 -4.75 3.76 2.17
N VAL A 31 -4.98 2.87 3.12
CA VAL A 31 -5.87 1.72 2.99
C VAL A 31 -7.03 1.94 3.95
N TYR A 32 -8.25 1.79 3.43
CA TYR A 32 -9.50 1.90 4.17
C TYR A 32 -10.21 0.56 4.13
N LEU A 33 -10.67 0.08 5.29
CA LEU A 33 -11.46 -1.14 5.42
C LEU A 33 -12.83 -0.79 6.02
N GLN A 34 -13.89 -1.43 5.54
CA GLN A 34 -15.25 -1.18 6.00
C GLN A 34 -15.40 -1.22 7.54
N GLU A 35 -14.73 -2.15 8.21
CA GLU A 35 -14.83 -2.36 9.66
C GLU A 35 -14.16 -1.25 10.49
N THR A 36 -13.11 -0.63 9.96
CA THR A 36 -12.33 0.41 10.67
C THR A 36 -12.67 1.82 10.21
N ASP A 37 -13.04 1.98 8.94
CA ASP A 37 -13.13 3.28 8.27
C ASP A 37 -14.51 3.57 7.68
N GLY A 38 -15.44 2.60 7.73
CA GLY A 38 -16.79 2.75 7.18
C GLY A 38 -16.86 2.73 5.65
N ARG A 39 -15.76 2.44 4.97
CA ARG A 39 -15.66 2.26 3.52
C ARG A 39 -14.48 1.37 3.14
N ASP A 40 -14.55 0.75 1.97
CA ASP A 40 -13.39 0.09 1.34
C ASP A 40 -12.71 1.03 0.34
N GLY A 41 -11.38 1.04 0.34
CA GLY A 41 -10.63 1.81 -0.65
C GLY A 41 -9.12 1.79 -0.47
N VAL A 42 -8.41 2.12 -1.54
CA VAL A 42 -6.96 2.35 -1.54
C VAL A 42 -6.67 3.65 -2.27
N GLU A 43 -5.97 4.57 -1.62
CA GLU A 43 -5.66 5.90 -2.16
C GLU A 43 -4.15 6.16 -2.16
N LEU A 44 -3.65 6.76 -3.25
CA LEU A 44 -2.30 7.32 -3.35
C LEU A 44 -2.39 8.82 -3.05
N VAL A 45 -1.70 9.28 -2.02
CA VAL A 45 -1.68 10.70 -1.64
C VAL A 45 -0.25 11.23 -1.65
N LYS A 46 -0.08 12.52 -2.01
CA LYS A 46 1.19 13.22 -1.85
C LYS A 46 1.33 13.70 -0.41
N GLY A 47 2.48 13.45 0.20
CA GLY A 47 2.88 13.98 1.51
C GLY A 47 3.23 15.46 1.45
#